data_AF-A0A2A9EJL7-F1
#
_entry.id   AF-A0A2A9EJL7-F1
#
_cell.length_a   1.000
_cell.length_b   1.000
_cell.length_c   1.000
_cell.angle_alpha   90.00
_cell.angle_beta   90.00
_cell.angle_gamma   90.00
#
_symmetry.space_group_name_H-M   'P 1'
#
loop_
_entity.id
_entity.type
_entity.pdbx_description
1 polymer ?
#
loop_
_entity_poly.entity_id
_entity_poly.type
_entity_poly.pdbx_seq_one_letter_code
_entity_poly.pdbx_strand_id
1 'polypeptide(L)'
;MTSPPHPRRADALPRRGLEELVDSPALAGSLDDGRPPSPSIDHTATVDVLLDDRPLRERAREIVEVPGSAWTRAAVHGAGVLAVLSLVAGLGWGVVGLALMALVLLGVTLARVLRLPGDLQLLLDLTLVVAAWAALLQLYQRWWWLDMVVHMVATGLLAVLAVTGLLRAGTFAAGTSRRGRRLGLAAVTLAVGLALAVVWEVGEWAGHTYLDPAIFVSYEDTIGDLAAGGAGSAVAAAWLAWRRDGR
;
A
#
# COMPACT_ATOMS: atom_id res chain seq x y z
N MET A 1 -17.95 -55.42 9.47
CA MET A 1 -16.60 -54.99 9.88
C MET A 1 -15.63 -55.41 8.78
N THR A 2 -15.36 -54.52 7.85
CA THR A 2 -14.55 -54.74 6.64
C THR A 2 -13.26 -53.95 6.79
N SER A 3 -12.13 -54.65 6.95
CA SER A 3 -10.81 -54.04 7.02
C SER A 3 -10.41 -53.41 5.68
N PRO A 4 -9.78 -52.22 5.66
CA PRO A 4 -9.23 -51.64 4.44
C PRO A 4 -7.86 -52.27 4.08
N PRO A 5 -7.47 -52.29 2.78
CA PRO A 5 -6.21 -52.86 2.32
C PRO A 5 -5.00 -51.94 2.59
N HIS A 6 -3.85 -52.57 2.85
CA HIS A 6 -2.53 -51.95 3.05
C HIS A 6 -2.07 -51.09 1.85
N PRO A 7 -1.38 -49.96 2.09
CA PRO A 7 -0.70 -49.22 1.03
C PRO A 7 0.58 -49.93 0.55
N ARG A 8 0.77 -49.98 -0.78
CA ARG A 8 1.97 -50.50 -1.44
C ARG A 8 3.17 -49.58 -1.17
N ARG A 9 4.34 -50.17 -0.89
CA ARG A 9 5.64 -49.48 -0.85
C ARG A 9 5.92 -48.80 -2.19
N ALA A 10 6.29 -47.53 -2.16
CA ALA A 10 6.88 -46.84 -3.30
C ALA A 10 8.31 -47.37 -3.52
N ASP A 11 8.61 -47.74 -4.76
CA ASP A 11 9.93 -48.17 -5.19
C ASP A 11 10.95 -47.03 -5.05
N ALA A 12 12.09 -47.35 -4.45
CA ALA A 12 13.22 -46.45 -4.31
C ALA A 12 13.90 -46.24 -5.66
N LEU A 13 13.98 -44.98 -6.11
CA LEU A 13 14.78 -44.60 -7.28
C LEU A 13 16.29 -44.75 -6.99
N PRO A 14 17.10 -45.23 -7.95
CA PRO A 14 18.53 -45.48 -7.75
C PRO A 14 19.33 -44.17 -7.66
N ARG A 15 20.03 -43.97 -6.53
CA ARG A 15 21.02 -42.91 -6.30
C ARG A 15 22.34 -43.18 -7.04
N ARG A 16 22.36 -43.05 -8.36
CA ARG A 16 23.61 -42.97 -9.13
C ARG A 16 23.45 -41.94 -10.25
N GLY A 17 24.15 -40.81 -10.14
CA GLY A 17 24.20 -39.81 -11.21
C GLY A 17 24.34 -38.34 -10.80
N LEU A 18 24.83 -38.02 -9.60
CA LEU A 18 25.08 -36.61 -9.20
C LEU A 18 26.55 -36.29 -8.89
N GLU A 19 27.43 -37.29 -8.80
CA GLU A 19 28.86 -37.06 -8.52
C GLU A 19 29.72 -37.00 -9.80
N GLU A 20 29.20 -37.42 -10.95
CA GLU A 20 29.97 -37.50 -12.21
C GLU A 20 29.86 -36.23 -13.08
N LEU A 21 29.08 -35.24 -12.67
CA LEU A 21 28.93 -33.97 -13.41
C LEU A 21 29.85 -32.85 -12.87
N VAL A 22 30.60 -33.10 -11.80
CA VAL A 22 31.40 -32.08 -11.10
C VAL A 22 32.86 -32.04 -11.58
N ASP A 23 33.38 -33.11 -12.20
CA ASP A 23 34.82 -33.25 -12.52
C ASP A 23 35.14 -33.35 -14.02
N SER A 24 34.36 -32.73 -14.91
CA SER A 24 34.69 -32.70 -16.34
C SER A 24 35.74 -31.60 -16.65
N PRO A 25 36.93 -31.90 -17.19
CA PRO A 25 38.00 -30.91 -17.43
C PRO A 25 37.76 -29.98 -18.64
N ALA A 26 36.57 -30.00 -19.23
CA ALA A 26 36.25 -29.32 -20.48
C ALA A 26 35.85 -27.83 -20.33
N LEU A 27 35.93 -27.25 -19.13
CA LEU A 27 35.56 -25.84 -18.86
C LEU A 27 36.73 -24.94 -18.47
N ALA A 28 37.97 -25.43 -18.52
CA ALA A 28 39.16 -24.63 -18.28
C ALA A 28 39.65 -23.97 -19.59
N GLY A 29 38.94 -22.94 -20.05
CA GLY A 29 39.35 -22.21 -21.25
C GLY A 29 38.62 -20.88 -21.44
N SER A 30 39.34 -19.79 -21.15
CA SER A 30 39.20 -18.45 -21.72
C SER A 30 37.80 -17.81 -21.71
N LEU A 31 37.55 -16.92 -20.73
CA LEU A 31 36.67 -15.76 -20.93
C LEU A 31 37.22 -14.58 -20.13
N ASP A 32 37.79 -13.63 -20.86
CA ASP A 32 37.84 -12.21 -20.52
C ASP A 32 36.39 -11.73 -20.40
N ASP A 33 35.85 -11.73 -19.19
CA ASP A 33 34.47 -11.35 -18.93
C ASP A 33 34.38 -9.84 -18.79
N GLY A 34 34.18 -9.17 -19.93
CA GLY A 34 33.80 -7.75 -20.08
C GLY A 34 32.48 -7.39 -19.39
N ARG A 35 32.38 -7.69 -18.10
CA ARG A 35 31.27 -7.43 -17.22
C ARG A 35 31.20 -5.92 -17.02
N PRO A 36 30.08 -5.24 -17.40
CA PRO A 36 29.91 -3.86 -17.02
C PRO A 36 29.98 -3.75 -15.49
N PRO A 37 30.57 -2.69 -14.94
CA PRO A 37 30.68 -2.52 -13.49
C PRO A 37 29.31 -2.70 -12.87
N SER A 38 29.24 -3.53 -11.83
CA SER A 38 28.06 -3.70 -10.99
C SER A 38 27.53 -2.30 -10.64
N PRO A 39 26.23 -2.01 -10.82
CA PRO A 39 25.70 -0.74 -10.36
C PRO A 39 25.97 -0.68 -8.87
N SER A 40 26.78 0.29 -8.44
CA SER A 40 26.93 0.64 -7.04
C SER A 40 25.54 1.01 -6.56
N ILE A 41 24.88 0.09 -5.87
CA ILE A 41 23.66 0.41 -5.14
C ILE A 41 24.15 1.30 -4.00
N ASP A 42 23.95 2.60 -4.21
CA ASP A 42 24.22 3.61 -3.22
C ASP A 42 23.24 3.40 -2.06
N HIS A 43 23.66 2.62 -1.06
CA HIS A 43 22.89 2.36 0.16
C HIS A 43 22.66 3.63 1.00
N THR A 44 23.25 4.75 0.60
CA THR A 44 23.24 6.02 1.34
C THR A 44 21.95 6.82 1.12
N ALA A 45 21.19 6.56 0.04
CA ALA A 45 19.99 7.34 -0.29
C ALA A 45 18.82 7.22 0.70
N THR A 46 18.81 6.17 1.55
CA THR A 46 17.69 5.93 2.49
C THR A 46 17.87 6.61 3.84
N VAL A 47 19.10 6.98 4.22
CA VAL A 47 19.38 7.65 5.52
C VAL A 47 19.30 9.18 5.41
N ASP A 48 19.43 9.71 4.19
CA ASP A 48 19.41 11.16 3.92
C ASP A 48 18.07 11.83 4.24
N VAL A 49 16.94 11.12 4.35
CA VAL A 49 15.66 11.76 4.74
C VAL A 49 15.63 12.12 6.23
N LEU A 50 16.33 11.34 7.06
CA LEU A 50 16.40 11.54 8.51
C LEU A 50 17.65 12.34 8.92
N LEU A 51 18.70 12.34 8.08
CA LEU A 51 19.93 13.13 8.20
C LEU A 51 20.07 14.11 7.00
N ASP A 52 19.00 14.82 6.66
CA ASP A 52 19.01 15.85 5.61
C ASP A 52 19.55 17.17 6.20
N ASP A 53 20.77 17.57 5.85
CA ASP A 53 21.41 18.83 6.28
C ASP A 53 20.83 20.08 5.59
N ARG A 54 19.88 19.92 4.65
CA ARG A 54 19.25 21.06 3.97
C ARG A 54 18.41 21.90 4.94
N PRO A 55 18.40 23.23 4.77
CA PRO A 55 17.64 24.12 5.63
C PRO A 55 16.13 23.77 5.61
N LEU A 56 15.49 23.79 6.79
CA LEU A 56 14.07 23.44 6.97
C LEU A 56 13.11 24.11 5.97
N ARG A 57 13.43 25.34 5.55
CA ARG A 57 12.63 26.09 4.56
C ARG A 57 12.62 25.44 3.19
N GLU A 58 13.72 24.83 2.76
CA GLU A 58 13.82 24.15 1.47
C GLU A 58 13.06 22.83 1.50
N ARG A 59 13.22 22.06 2.57
CA ARG A 59 12.44 20.84 2.84
C ARG A 59 10.94 21.11 2.89
N ALA A 60 10.54 22.18 3.58
CA ALA A 60 9.14 22.59 3.66
C ALA A 60 8.58 23.00 2.28
N ARG A 61 9.37 23.67 1.43
CA ARG A 61 8.95 24.02 0.07
C ARG A 61 8.70 22.78 -0.78
N GLU A 62 9.56 21.77 -0.70
CA GLU A 62 9.38 20.52 -1.44
C GLU A 62 8.11 19.75 -1.06
N ILE A 63 7.73 19.79 0.22
CA ILE A 63 6.49 19.16 0.73
C ILE A 63 5.25 19.93 0.26
N VAL A 64 5.36 21.25 0.15
CA VAL A 64 4.27 22.13 -0.30
C VAL A 64 4.06 22.03 -1.81
N GLU A 65 5.12 21.76 -2.58
CA GLU A 65 5.05 21.61 -4.03
C GLU A 65 4.24 20.38 -4.45
N VAL A 66 3.10 20.64 -5.09
CA VAL A 66 2.25 19.60 -5.69
C VAL A 66 2.58 19.44 -7.18
N PRO A 67 2.94 18.24 -7.64
CA PRO A 67 3.12 17.98 -9.07
C PRO A 67 1.80 18.12 -9.84
N GLY A 68 1.76 18.91 -10.92
CA GLY A 68 0.58 18.99 -11.80
C GLY A 68 0.30 20.39 -12.38
N SER A 69 -0.90 20.57 -12.92
CA SER A 69 -1.38 21.87 -13.42
C SER A 69 -1.66 22.85 -12.27
N ALA A 70 -1.78 24.15 -12.54
CA ALA A 70 -2.15 25.15 -11.52
C ALA A 70 -3.49 24.82 -10.84
N TRP A 71 -4.46 24.30 -11.61
CA TRP A 71 -5.75 23.85 -11.10
C TRP A 71 -5.64 22.63 -10.19
N THR A 72 -4.85 21.63 -10.60
CA THR A 72 -4.57 20.44 -9.77
C THR A 72 -3.95 20.86 -8.44
N ARG A 73 -2.96 21.75 -8.47
CA ARG A 73 -2.34 22.27 -7.24
C ARG A 73 -3.36 22.97 -6.33
N ALA A 74 -4.16 23.89 -6.88
CA ALA A 74 -5.17 24.61 -6.13
C ALA A 74 -6.20 23.65 -5.49
N ALA A 75 -6.67 22.64 -6.25
CA ALA A 75 -7.60 21.64 -5.75
C ALA A 75 -7.00 20.81 -4.60
N VAL A 76 -5.76 20.36 -4.73
CA VAL A 76 -5.05 19.59 -3.71
C VAL A 76 -4.76 20.42 -2.45
N HIS A 77 -4.45 21.70 -2.59
CA HIS A 77 -4.36 22.60 -1.43
C HIS A 77 -5.73 22.82 -0.77
N GLY A 78 -6.79 22.97 -1.56
CA GLY A 78 -8.16 23.03 -1.04
C GLY A 78 -8.53 21.78 -0.23
N ALA A 79 -8.26 20.58 -0.76
CA ALA A 79 -8.49 19.33 -0.06
C ALA A 79 -7.68 19.22 1.25
N GLY A 80 -6.42 19.67 1.25
CA GLY A 80 -5.60 19.74 2.46
C GLY A 80 -6.16 20.71 3.51
N VAL A 81 -6.63 21.88 3.09
CA VAL A 81 -7.32 22.83 4.00
C VAL A 81 -8.60 22.21 4.56
N LEU A 82 -9.39 21.53 3.72
CA LEU A 82 -10.58 20.81 4.18
C LEU A 82 -10.24 19.74 5.22
N ALA A 83 -9.15 18.99 5.06
CA ALA A 83 -8.70 18.02 6.06
C ALA A 83 -8.35 18.69 7.41
N VAL A 84 -7.63 19.82 7.38
CA VAL A 84 -7.32 20.59 8.61
C VAL A 84 -8.57 21.14 9.27
N LEU A 85 -9.49 21.72 8.50
CA LEU A 85 -10.77 22.21 9.03
C LEU A 85 -11.61 21.06 9.59
N SER A 86 -11.57 19.89 8.95
CA SER A 86 -12.27 18.69 9.43
C SER A 86 -11.69 18.19 10.75
N LEU A 87 -10.36 18.29 10.96
CA LEU A 87 -9.74 18.01 12.26
C LEU A 87 -10.27 18.92 13.37
N VAL A 88 -10.33 20.23 13.10
CA VAL A 88 -10.88 21.20 14.07
C VAL A 88 -12.35 20.91 14.34
N ALA A 89 -13.13 20.63 13.30
CA ALA A 89 -14.55 20.27 13.43
C ALA A 89 -14.74 18.95 14.20
N GLY A 90 -13.82 18.00 14.06
CA GLY A 90 -13.82 16.71 14.76
C GLY A 90 -13.81 16.84 16.29
N LEU A 91 -13.34 17.98 16.84
CA LEU A 91 -13.47 18.29 18.28
C LEU A 91 -14.94 18.28 18.75
N GLY A 92 -15.89 18.57 17.86
CA GLY A 92 -17.32 18.51 18.14
C GLY A 92 -17.88 17.09 18.26
N TRP A 93 -17.14 16.07 17.83
CA TRP A 93 -17.52 14.65 17.85
C TRP A 93 -16.72 13.85 18.89
N GLY A 94 -16.14 14.53 19.89
CA GLY A 94 -15.39 13.88 20.96
C GLY A 94 -14.06 13.26 20.51
N VAL A 95 -13.51 12.38 21.35
CA VAL A 95 -12.17 11.80 21.13
C VAL A 95 -12.10 10.91 19.89
N VAL A 96 -13.17 10.16 19.60
CA VAL A 96 -13.26 9.29 18.43
C VAL A 96 -13.26 10.12 17.15
N GLY A 97 -14.09 11.16 17.07
CA GLY A 97 -14.11 12.06 15.92
C GLY A 97 -12.79 12.79 15.70
N LEU A 98 -12.15 13.24 16.78
CA LEU A 98 -10.81 13.83 16.73
C LEU A 98 -9.77 12.83 16.20
N ALA A 99 -9.76 11.59 16.70
CA ALA A 99 -8.82 10.56 16.29
C ALA A 99 -9.00 10.17 14.81
N LEU A 100 -10.24 10.00 14.35
CA LEU A 100 -10.57 9.72 12.96
C LEU A 100 -10.09 10.84 12.03
N MET A 101 -10.36 12.10 12.38
CA MET A 101 -9.93 13.23 11.56
C MET A 101 -8.40 13.45 11.61
N ALA A 102 -7.74 13.11 12.72
CA ALA A 102 -6.29 13.10 12.81
C ALA A 102 -5.68 12.04 11.89
N LEU A 103 -6.31 10.87 11.78
CA LEU A 103 -5.92 9.82 10.85
C LEU A 103 -6.10 10.24 9.38
N VAL A 104 -7.18 10.95 9.05
CA VAL A 104 -7.35 11.57 7.72
C VAL A 104 -6.22 12.55 7.42
N LEU A 105 -5.92 13.47 8.36
CA LEU A 105 -4.85 14.44 8.18
C LEU A 105 -3.48 13.75 8.03
N LEU A 106 -3.24 12.65 8.74
CA LEU A 106 -2.04 11.83 8.56
C LEU A 106 -1.97 11.28 7.13
N GLY A 107 -3.04 10.72 6.60
CA GLY A 107 -3.10 10.22 5.22
C GLY A 107 -2.79 11.31 4.18
N VAL A 108 -3.42 12.47 4.30
CA VAL A 108 -3.17 13.66 3.45
C VAL A 108 -1.70 14.11 3.56
N THR A 109 -1.16 14.14 4.77
CA THR A 109 0.23 14.53 5.01
C THR A 109 1.21 13.53 4.40
N LEU A 110 0.96 12.23 4.53
CA LEU A 110 1.78 11.19 3.92
C LEU A 110 1.75 11.29 2.39
N ALA A 111 0.62 11.60 1.78
CA ALA A 111 0.54 11.84 0.32
C ALA A 111 1.45 12.98 -0.13
N ARG A 112 1.59 14.03 0.69
CA ARG A 112 2.49 15.18 0.45
C ARG A 112 3.94 14.80 0.59
N VAL A 113 4.30 14.18 1.71
CA VAL A 113 5.67 13.72 1.98
C VAL A 113 6.14 12.72 0.93
N LEU A 114 5.25 11.82 0.51
CA LEU A 114 5.48 10.86 -0.56
C LEU A 114 5.22 11.43 -1.95
N ARG A 115 5.11 12.75 -2.11
CA ARG A 115 5.04 13.50 -3.38
C ARG A 115 4.28 12.73 -4.46
N LEU A 116 3.05 12.30 -4.15
CA LEU A 116 2.21 11.59 -5.11
C LEU A 116 1.89 12.51 -6.31
N PRO A 117 1.61 11.96 -7.50
CA PRO A 117 1.05 12.75 -8.59
C PRO A 117 -0.20 13.50 -8.13
N GLY A 118 -0.35 14.77 -8.50
CA GLY A 118 -1.41 15.63 -7.96
C GLY A 118 -2.82 15.07 -8.11
N ASP A 119 -3.11 14.34 -9.19
CA ASP A 119 -4.44 13.74 -9.38
C ASP A 119 -4.70 12.58 -8.39
N LEU A 120 -3.69 11.75 -8.10
CA LEU A 120 -3.79 10.69 -7.09
C LEU A 120 -3.88 11.27 -5.69
N GLN A 121 -3.12 12.33 -5.43
CA GLN A 121 -3.19 13.03 -4.17
C GLN A 121 -4.58 13.63 -3.95
N LEU A 122 -5.13 14.32 -4.94
CA LEU A 122 -6.47 14.89 -4.86
C LEU A 122 -7.53 13.80 -4.60
N LEU A 123 -7.43 12.69 -5.35
CA LEU A 123 -8.37 11.58 -5.21
C LEU A 123 -8.30 10.94 -3.82
N LEU A 124 -7.08 10.71 -3.30
CA LEU A 124 -6.88 10.19 -1.96
C LEU A 124 -7.40 11.17 -0.89
N ASP A 125 -6.99 12.43 -0.94
CA ASP A 125 -7.35 13.44 0.05
C ASP A 125 -8.88 13.61 0.14
N LEU A 126 -9.56 13.72 -1.00
CA LEU A 126 -11.02 13.82 -1.04
C LEU A 126 -11.70 12.54 -0.57
N THR A 127 -11.19 11.36 -0.95
CA THR A 127 -11.75 10.08 -0.51
C THR A 127 -11.69 9.96 1.00
N LEU A 128 -10.55 10.28 1.63
CA LEU A 128 -10.40 10.18 3.08
C LEU A 128 -11.28 11.18 3.83
N VAL A 129 -11.38 12.42 3.35
CA VAL A 129 -12.25 13.44 3.95
C VAL A 129 -13.72 13.03 3.84
N VAL A 130 -14.17 12.59 2.66
CA VAL A 130 -15.55 12.13 2.45
C VAL A 130 -15.86 10.90 3.31
N ALA A 131 -14.93 9.94 3.37
CA ALA A 131 -15.06 8.74 4.18
C ALA A 131 -15.28 9.06 5.66
N ALA A 132 -14.44 9.91 6.24
CA ALA A 132 -14.55 10.26 7.65
C ALA A 132 -15.84 11.01 7.96
N TRP A 133 -16.28 11.93 7.10
CA TRP A 133 -17.55 12.60 7.29
C TRP A 133 -18.74 11.67 7.10
N ALA A 134 -18.68 10.73 6.17
CA ALA A 134 -19.73 9.72 6.00
C ALA A 134 -19.87 8.84 7.25
N ALA A 135 -18.75 8.45 7.88
CA ALA A 135 -18.75 7.74 9.15
C ALA A 135 -19.33 8.59 10.30
N LEU A 136 -18.85 9.82 10.50
CA LEU A 136 -19.32 10.70 11.59
C LEU A 136 -20.80 11.11 11.47
N LEU A 137 -21.30 11.20 10.24
CA LEU A 137 -22.71 11.51 9.96
C LEU A 137 -23.58 10.26 9.83
N GLN A 138 -23.01 9.06 10.06
CA GLN A 138 -23.72 7.78 10.01
C GLN A 138 -24.40 7.53 8.66
N LEU A 139 -23.74 7.93 7.57
CA LEU A 139 -24.28 7.82 6.22
C LEU A 139 -24.20 6.38 5.68
N TYR A 140 -23.25 5.59 6.16
CA TYR A 140 -23.12 4.18 5.76
C TYR A 140 -24.32 3.35 6.21
N GLN A 141 -24.84 3.62 7.41
CA GLN A 141 -26.04 2.97 7.93
C GLN A 141 -27.28 3.37 7.13
N ARG A 142 -27.28 4.56 6.53
CA ARG A 142 -28.36 5.01 5.63
C ARG A 142 -28.23 4.44 4.22
N TRP A 143 -27.01 4.28 3.72
CA TRP A 143 -26.71 3.81 2.38
C TRP A 143 -25.55 2.82 2.42
N TRP A 144 -25.85 1.56 2.72
CA TRP A 144 -24.86 0.49 2.92
C TRP A 144 -23.84 0.34 1.78
N TRP A 145 -24.25 0.56 0.52
CA TRP A 145 -23.35 0.45 -0.63
C TRP A 145 -22.26 1.53 -0.65
N LEU A 146 -22.48 2.65 0.04
CA LEU A 146 -21.51 3.73 0.13
C LEU A 146 -20.26 3.25 0.85
N ASP A 147 -20.43 2.45 1.91
CA ASP A 147 -19.33 1.92 2.70
C ASP A 147 -18.40 1.05 1.85
N MET A 148 -18.99 0.08 1.14
CA MET A 148 -18.27 -0.77 0.21
C MET A 148 -17.50 0.02 -0.85
N VAL A 149 -18.11 1.08 -1.42
CA VAL A 149 -17.43 1.92 -2.41
C VAL A 149 -16.26 2.67 -1.78
N VAL A 150 -16.44 3.21 -0.58
CA VAL A 150 -15.38 3.91 0.15
C VAL A 150 -14.25 2.95 0.50
N HIS A 151 -14.53 1.77 1.06
CA HIS A 151 -13.52 0.76 1.36
C HIS A 151 -12.75 0.35 0.10
N MET A 152 -13.45 0.09 -1.01
CA MET A 152 -12.79 -0.22 -2.28
C MET A 152 -11.84 0.90 -2.72
N VAL A 153 -12.31 2.15 -2.75
CA VAL A 153 -11.50 3.27 -3.28
C VAL A 153 -10.38 3.65 -2.30
N ALA A 154 -10.69 3.81 -1.01
CA ALA A 154 -9.74 4.22 0.02
C ALA A 154 -8.62 3.18 0.18
N THR A 155 -8.96 1.89 0.33
CA THR A 155 -7.94 0.85 0.49
C THR A 155 -7.04 0.76 -0.75
N GLY A 156 -7.60 0.86 -1.95
CA GLY A 156 -6.80 0.87 -3.19
C GLY A 156 -5.81 2.03 -3.24
N LEU A 157 -6.25 3.25 -2.91
CA LEU A 157 -5.38 4.43 -2.90
C LEU A 157 -4.34 4.38 -1.79
N LEU A 158 -4.70 3.92 -0.59
CA LEU A 158 -3.78 3.72 0.52
C LEU A 158 -2.74 2.63 0.21
N ALA A 159 -3.11 1.58 -0.53
CA ALA A 159 -2.17 0.58 -1.02
C ALA A 159 -1.14 1.19 -1.99
N VAL A 160 -1.58 2.05 -2.92
CA VAL A 160 -0.67 2.79 -3.81
C VAL A 160 0.26 3.71 -3.02
N LEU A 161 -0.26 4.43 -2.03
CA LEU A 161 0.51 5.31 -1.15
C LEU A 161 1.59 4.51 -0.41
N ALA A 162 1.20 3.43 0.26
CA ALA A 162 2.09 2.59 1.06
C ALA A 162 3.19 1.94 0.21
N VAL A 163 2.84 1.34 -0.92
CA VAL A 163 3.83 0.73 -1.84
C VAL A 163 4.76 1.77 -2.44
N THR A 164 4.26 2.98 -2.74
CA THR A 164 5.12 4.09 -3.18
C THR A 164 6.12 4.47 -2.08
N GLY A 165 5.70 4.48 -0.82
CA GLY A 165 6.58 4.66 0.34
C GLY A 165 7.66 3.59 0.43
N LEU A 166 7.28 2.31 0.36
CA LEU A 166 8.23 1.18 0.39
C LEU A 166 9.27 1.25 -0.74
N LEU A 167 8.83 1.60 -1.94
CA LEU A 167 9.71 1.75 -3.10
C LEU A 167 10.70 2.91 -2.93
N ARG A 168 10.25 4.02 -2.35
CA ARG A 168 11.13 5.17 -2.08
C ARG A 168 12.10 4.93 -0.93
N ALA A 169 11.70 4.14 0.05
CA ALA A 169 12.57 3.71 1.14
C ALA A 169 13.62 2.68 0.69
N GLY A 170 13.52 2.14 -0.52
CA GLY A 170 14.42 1.09 -1.00
C GLY A 170 14.24 -0.26 -0.28
N THR A 171 13.18 -0.43 0.51
CA THR A 171 12.89 -1.67 1.26
C THR A 171 12.34 -2.79 0.38
N PHE A 172 11.94 -2.46 -0.85
CA PHE A 172 11.47 -3.42 -1.84
C PHE A 172 12.11 -3.15 -3.20
N ALA A 173 12.86 -4.13 -3.71
CA ALA A 173 13.32 -4.17 -5.09
C ALA A 173 12.57 -5.26 -5.85
N ALA A 174 11.76 -4.85 -6.82
CA ALA A 174 11.04 -5.77 -7.66
C ALA A 174 12.02 -6.51 -8.60
N GLY A 175 11.77 -7.80 -8.88
CA GLY A 175 12.72 -8.68 -9.61
C GLY A 175 13.28 -8.10 -10.91
N THR A 176 14.42 -8.61 -11.35
CA THR A 176 15.22 -8.04 -12.46
C THR A 176 14.53 -8.12 -13.82
N SER A 177 13.71 -9.15 -14.06
CA SER A 177 12.94 -9.26 -15.29
C SER A 177 11.72 -8.34 -15.28
N ARG A 178 11.33 -7.83 -16.45
CA ARG A 178 10.12 -7.01 -16.62
C ARG A 178 8.87 -7.71 -16.04
N ARG A 179 8.70 -9.00 -16.32
CA ARG A 179 7.59 -9.81 -15.80
C ARG A 179 7.68 -9.99 -14.27
N GLY A 180 8.87 -10.28 -13.75
CA GLY A 180 9.09 -10.44 -12.31
C GLY A 180 8.80 -9.15 -11.54
N ARG A 181 9.21 -8.00 -12.08
CA ARG A 181 8.88 -6.69 -11.50
C ARG A 181 7.38 -6.43 -11.44
N ARG A 182 6.65 -6.70 -12.52
CA ARG A 182 5.18 -6.52 -12.57
C ARG A 182 4.48 -7.39 -11.53
N LEU A 183 4.78 -8.69 -11.54
CA LEU A 183 4.14 -9.65 -10.65
C LEU A 183 4.48 -9.35 -9.18
N GLY A 184 5.73 -8.99 -8.90
CA GLY A 184 6.15 -8.58 -7.56
C GLY A 184 5.43 -7.32 -7.07
N LEU A 185 5.36 -6.28 -7.91
CA LEU A 185 4.62 -5.05 -7.58
C LEU A 185 3.13 -5.31 -7.37
N ALA A 186 2.50 -6.09 -8.24
CA ALA A 186 1.09 -6.42 -8.11
C ALA A 186 0.81 -7.23 -6.84
N ALA A 187 1.63 -8.25 -6.55
CA ALA A 187 1.49 -9.09 -5.37
C ALA A 187 1.68 -8.28 -4.08
N VAL A 188 2.72 -7.44 -4.01
CA VAL A 188 2.97 -6.58 -2.83
C VAL A 188 1.86 -5.56 -2.64
N THR A 189 1.37 -4.93 -3.72
CA THR A 189 0.26 -3.95 -3.63
C THR A 189 -1.02 -4.60 -3.13
N LEU A 190 -1.37 -5.78 -3.64
CA LEU A 190 -2.52 -6.53 -3.15
C LEU A 190 -2.36 -6.94 -1.68
N ALA A 191 -1.19 -7.47 -1.31
CA ALA A 191 -0.93 -7.93 0.06
C ALA A 191 -0.96 -6.76 1.07
N VAL A 192 -0.33 -5.63 0.73
CA VAL A 192 -0.33 -4.43 1.57
C VAL A 192 -1.74 -3.87 1.70
N GLY A 193 -2.51 -3.80 0.61
CA GLY A 193 -3.88 -3.31 0.65
C GLY A 193 -4.80 -4.21 1.50
N LEU A 194 -4.72 -5.54 1.35
CA LEU A 194 -5.44 -6.48 2.21
C LEU A 194 -5.03 -6.35 3.69
N ALA A 195 -3.74 -6.18 3.97
CA ALA A 195 -3.27 -5.96 5.33
C ALA A 195 -3.81 -4.65 5.93
N LEU A 196 -3.85 -3.56 5.15
CA LEU A 196 -4.45 -2.29 5.56
C LEU A 196 -5.95 -2.42 5.82
N ALA A 197 -6.68 -3.16 4.98
CA ALA A 197 -8.10 -3.44 5.22
C ALA A 197 -8.29 -4.20 6.54
N VAL A 198 -7.52 -5.25 6.80
CA VAL A 198 -7.56 -5.97 8.09
C VAL A 198 -7.25 -5.07 9.28
N VAL A 199 -6.23 -4.20 9.17
CA VAL A 199 -5.90 -3.26 10.24
C VAL A 199 -7.05 -2.30 10.51
N TRP A 200 -7.74 -1.84 9.48
CA TRP A 200 -8.90 -0.97 9.61
C TRP A 200 -10.05 -1.68 10.35
N GLU A 201 -10.44 -2.88 9.91
CA GLU A 201 -11.51 -3.67 10.56
C GLU A 201 -11.21 -3.96 12.04
N VAL A 202 -9.96 -4.29 12.35
CA VAL A 202 -9.52 -4.47 13.74
C VAL A 202 -9.62 -3.15 14.52
N GLY A 203 -9.30 -2.04 13.88
CA GLY A 203 -9.44 -0.69 14.45
C GLY A 203 -10.90 -0.33 14.73
N GLU A 204 -11.82 -0.64 13.82
CA GLU A 204 -13.25 -0.41 14.00
C GLU A 204 -13.82 -1.30 15.10
N TRP A 205 -13.49 -2.59 15.10
CA TRP A 205 -13.86 -3.50 16.19
C TRP A 205 -13.35 -3.00 17.55
N ALA A 206 -12.09 -2.56 17.62
CA ALA A 206 -11.52 -2.02 18.86
C ALA A 206 -12.19 -0.71 19.27
N GLY A 207 -12.46 0.18 18.32
CA GLY A 207 -13.19 1.43 18.54
C GLY A 207 -14.60 1.16 19.09
N HIS A 208 -15.35 0.28 18.45
CA HIS A 208 -16.68 -0.16 18.90
C HIS A 208 -16.63 -0.74 20.32
N THR A 209 -15.67 -1.63 20.58
CA THR A 209 -15.59 -2.40 21.83
C THR A 209 -15.15 -1.55 23.01
N TYR A 210 -14.20 -0.64 22.81
CA TYR A 210 -13.50 0.06 23.90
C TYR A 210 -13.78 1.56 23.99
N LEU A 211 -14.27 2.21 22.92
CA LEU A 211 -14.38 3.67 22.85
C LEU A 211 -15.82 4.13 22.66
N ASP A 212 -16.50 3.67 21.61
CA ASP A 212 -17.83 4.15 21.24
C ASP A 212 -18.63 3.07 20.50
N PRO A 213 -19.72 2.54 21.11
CA PRO A 213 -20.55 1.52 20.48
C PRO A 213 -21.34 2.01 19.27
N ALA A 214 -21.35 3.33 18.98
CA ALA A 214 -21.93 3.88 17.76
C ALA A 214 -21.08 3.61 16.51
N ILE A 215 -19.81 3.21 16.66
CA ILE A 215 -19.02 2.67 15.54
C ILE A 215 -19.69 1.36 15.12
N PHE A 216 -20.15 1.27 13.88
CA PHE A 216 -20.87 0.09 13.40
C PHE A 216 -19.89 -1.03 13.10
N VAL A 217 -20.21 -2.24 13.57
CA VAL A 217 -19.44 -3.46 13.30
C VAL A 217 -20.41 -4.63 13.24
N SER A 218 -20.37 -5.40 12.17
CA SER A 218 -21.04 -6.70 12.09
C SER A 218 -20.22 -7.68 11.25
N TYR A 219 -20.60 -8.97 11.25
CA TYR A 219 -19.87 -9.96 10.47
C TYR A 219 -19.98 -9.69 8.97
N GLU A 220 -21.18 -9.41 8.48
CA GLU A 220 -21.45 -9.13 7.07
C GLU A 220 -20.76 -7.85 6.59
N ASP A 221 -20.72 -6.84 7.46
CA ASP A 221 -20.04 -5.56 7.26
C ASP A 221 -18.53 -5.77 7.08
N THR A 222 -17.88 -6.31 8.11
CA THR A 222 -16.43 -6.58 8.08
C THR A 222 -16.01 -7.47 6.92
N ILE A 223 -16.75 -8.54 6.61
CA ILE A 223 -16.42 -9.39 5.46
C ILE A 223 -16.65 -8.66 4.13
N GLY A 224 -17.72 -7.86 4.04
CA GLY A 224 -18.01 -7.01 2.89
C GLY A 224 -16.91 -6.00 2.61
N ASP A 225 -16.42 -5.35 3.66
CA ASP A 225 -15.40 -4.32 3.60
C ASP A 225 -14.01 -4.86 3.31
N LEU A 226 -13.66 -6.03 3.87
CA LEU A 226 -12.46 -6.77 3.47
C LEU A 226 -12.51 -7.18 1.99
N ALA A 227 -13.67 -7.64 1.51
CA ALA A 227 -13.83 -8.00 0.11
C ALA A 227 -13.73 -6.78 -0.81
N ALA A 228 -14.38 -5.67 -0.46
CA ALA A 228 -14.35 -4.43 -1.20
C ALA A 228 -12.94 -3.82 -1.22
N GLY A 229 -12.29 -3.73 -0.06
CA GLY A 229 -10.91 -3.26 0.09
C GLY A 229 -9.92 -4.16 -0.66
N GLY A 230 -10.12 -5.47 -0.65
CA GLY A 230 -9.37 -6.43 -1.46
C GLY A 230 -9.52 -6.20 -2.97
N ALA A 231 -10.74 -5.96 -3.45
CA ALA A 231 -11.01 -5.62 -4.85
C ALA A 231 -10.34 -4.30 -5.25
N GLY A 232 -10.43 -3.27 -4.40
CA GLY A 232 -9.75 -1.99 -4.57
C GLY A 232 -8.23 -2.14 -4.67
N SER A 233 -7.67 -2.97 -3.80
CA SER A 233 -6.24 -3.30 -3.79
C SER A 233 -5.80 -4.04 -5.04
N ALA A 234 -6.64 -4.94 -5.58
CA ALA A 234 -6.38 -5.62 -6.84
C ALA A 234 -6.39 -4.67 -8.04
N VAL A 235 -7.32 -3.71 -8.08
CA VAL A 235 -7.36 -2.65 -9.10
C VAL A 235 -6.10 -1.77 -9.01
N ALA A 236 -5.72 -1.35 -7.80
CA ALA A 236 -4.50 -0.60 -7.55
C ALA A 236 -3.24 -1.37 -8.00
N ALA A 237 -3.17 -2.66 -7.69
CA ALA A 237 -2.09 -3.55 -8.10
C ALA A 237 -1.95 -3.62 -9.62
N ALA A 238 -3.07 -3.80 -10.33
CA ALA A 238 -3.10 -3.82 -11.79
C ALA A 238 -2.67 -2.48 -12.39
N TRP A 239 -3.18 -1.36 -11.83
CA TRP A 239 -2.84 -0.02 -12.28
C TRP A 239 -1.35 0.28 -12.11
N LEU A 240 -0.75 -0.05 -10.96
CA LEU A 240 0.67 0.22 -10.69
C LEU A 240 1.58 -0.66 -11.56
N ALA A 241 1.22 -1.92 -11.76
CA ALA A 241 1.94 -2.82 -12.65
C ALA A 241 1.93 -2.27 -14.09
N TRP A 242 0.78 -1.79 -14.57
CA TRP A 242 0.65 -1.21 -15.91
C TRP A 242 1.43 0.11 -16.07
N ARG A 243 1.34 1.04 -15.11
CA ARG A 243 2.09 2.32 -15.14
C ARG A 243 3.59 2.12 -15.28
N ARG A 244 4.14 1.10 -14.62
CA ARG A 244 5.59 0.78 -14.62
C ARG A 244 6.07 0.12 -15.91
N ASP A 245 5.16 -0.19 -16.84
CA ASP A 245 5.45 -0.77 -18.14
C ASP A 245 5.51 0.23 -19.29
N GLY A 246 4.85 1.38 -19.10
CA GLY A 246 4.48 2.33 -20.14
C GLY A 246 5.52 3.40 -20.50
N ARG A 247 6.70 3.43 -19.85
CA ARG A 247 7.59 4.60 -19.71
C ARG A 247 7.15 5.49 -18.56
#